data_AF-X1GBW2-F1
#
_entry.id   AF-X1GBW2-F1
#
_cell.length_a   1.000
_cell.length_b   1.000
_cell.length_c   1.000
_cell.angle_alpha   90.00
_cell.angle_beta   90.00
_cell.angle_gamma   90.00
#
_symmetry.space_group_name_H-M   'P 1'
#
loop_
_entity.id
_entity.type
_entity.pdbx_description
1 polymer ?
#
loop_
_entity_poly.entity_id
_entity_poly.type
_entity_poly.pdbx_seq_one_letter_code
_entity_poly.pdbx_strand_id
1 'polypeptide(L)'
;MLFPLLYAIHYQEPVINAFILSMAITSLSGLLLWKYFSSKDPIGHKEGFAIATLGWILAAGFGALPFLFAGTFPSFIDAYFESMSGFTTTGATVLVPIEGNPYSILFWRDFIQWLGGMGIIVLVVAILPALGAG
;
A
#
# COMPACT_ATOMS: atom_id res chain seq x y z
N MET A 1 -5.13 -4.51 3.83
CA MET A 1 -6.41 -4.85 3.15
C MET A 1 -7.39 -5.59 4.05
N LEU A 2 -6.96 -6.44 5.00
CA LEU A 2 -7.88 -7.15 5.89
C LEU A 2 -8.77 -6.23 6.74
N PHE A 3 -8.22 -5.18 7.36
CA PHE A 3 -9.02 -4.25 8.17
C PHE A 3 -10.13 -3.52 7.38
N PRO A 4 -9.86 -2.91 6.21
CA PRO A 4 -10.93 -2.36 5.37
C PRO A 4 -11.96 -3.40 4.93
N LEU A 5 -11.55 -4.65 4.67
CA LEU A 5 -12.48 -5.73 4.32
C LEU A 5 -13.47 -6.02 5.46
N LEU A 6 -12.98 -6.09 6.70
CA LEU A 6 -13.85 -6.25 7.88
C LEU A 6 -14.84 -5.09 8.00
N TYR A 7 -14.39 -3.87 7.70
CA TYR A 7 -15.25 -2.69 7.65
C TYR A 7 -16.31 -2.82 6.54
N ALA A 8 -15.92 -3.21 5.32
CA ALA A 8 -16.83 -3.42 4.20
C ALA A 8 -17.92 -4.48 4.52
N ILE A 9 -17.55 -5.57 5.20
CA ILE A 9 -18.49 -6.61 5.64
C ILE A 9 -19.45 -6.06 6.69
N HIS A 10 -18.94 -5.33 7.69
CA HIS A 10 -19.76 -4.76 8.76
C HIS A 10 -20.82 -3.78 8.23
N TYR A 11 -20.44 -2.94 7.28
CA TYR A 11 -21.34 -1.96 6.64
C TYR A 11 -22.09 -2.51 5.41
N GLN A 12 -21.94 -3.80 5.09
CA GLN A 12 -22.57 -4.47 3.95
C GLN A 12 -22.32 -3.77 2.60
N GLU A 13 -21.09 -3.30 2.40
CA GLU A 13 -20.73 -2.53 1.21
C GLU A 13 -20.48 -3.43 -0.01
N PRO A 14 -20.82 -2.99 -1.24
CA PRO A 14 -20.64 -3.79 -2.44
C PRO A 14 -19.16 -4.03 -2.81
N VAL A 15 -18.23 -3.33 -2.17
CA VAL A 15 -16.79 -3.35 -2.46
C VAL A 15 -16.03 -4.50 -1.78
N ILE A 16 -16.72 -5.41 -1.09
CA ILE A 16 -16.11 -6.61 -0.47
C ILE A 16 -15.24 -7.38 -1.46
N ASN A 17 -15.74 -7.60 -2.69
CA ASN A 17 -15.03 -8.33 -3.73
C ASN A 17 -13.73 -7.64 -4.15
N ALA A 18 -13.71 -6.30 -4.16
CA ALA A 18 -12.52 -5.53 -4.50
C ALA A 18 -11.37 -5.78 -3.52
N PHE A 19 -11.66 -5.79 -2.22
CA PHE A 19 -10.67 -6.09 -1.19
C PHE A 19 -10.23 -7.56 -1.19
N ILE A 20 -11.14 -8.51 -1.41
CA ILE A 20 -10.79 -9.94 -1.50
C ILE A 20 -9.86 -10.19 -2.69
N LEU A 21 -10.19 -9.66 -3.87
CA LEU A 21 -9.39 -9.84 -5.07
C LEU A 21 -8.02 -9.18 -4.93
N SER A 22 -7.97 -7.95 -4.40
CA SER A 22 -6.73 -7.24 -4.14
C SER A 22 -5.83 -8.03 -3.18
N MET A 23 -6.40 -8.55 -2.08
CA MET A 23 -5.67 -9.34 -1.11
C MET A 23 -5.14 -10.65 -1.71
N ALA A 24 -5.96 -11.35 -2.50
CA ALA A 24 -5.56 -12.57 -3.17
C ALA A 24 -4.39 -12.31 -4.14
N ILE A 25 -4.47 -11.25 -4.96
CA ILE A 25 -3.41 -10.88 -5.90
C ILE A 25 -2.14 -10.50 -5.15
N THR A 26 -2.21 -9.58 -4.17
CA THR A 26 -1.03 -9.14 -3.41
C THR A 26 -0.36 -10.30 -2.66
N SER A 27 -1.14 -11.14 -1.98
CA SER A 27 -0.60 -12.29 -1.26
C SER A 27 -0.03 -13.35 -2.21
N LEU A 28 -0.71 -13.65 -3.32
CA LEU A 28 -0.20 -14.62 -4.30
C LEU A 28 1.08 -14.13 -4.96
N SER A 29 1.13 -12.86 -5.40
CA SER A 29 2.33 -12.26 -5.95
C SER A 29 3.49 -12.29 -4.96
N GLY A 30 3.26 -11.93 -3.69
CA GLY A 30 4.27 -12.00 -2.64
C GLY A 30 4.77 -13.43 -2.39
N LEU A 31 3.87 -14.41 -2.33
CA LEU A 31 4.21 -15.82 -2.15
C LEU A 31 5.01 -16.40 -3.33
N LEU A 32 4.63 -16.05 -4.57
CA LEU A 32 5.37 -16.46 -5.76
C LEU A 32 6.77 -15.85 -5.79
N LEU A 33 6.88 -14.54 -5.53
CA LEU A 33 8.18 -13.87 -5.46
C LEU A 33 9.07 -14.49 -4.39
N TRP A 34 8.52 -14.74 -3.20
CA TRP A 34 9.26 -15.40 -2.12
C TRP A 34 9.69 -16.82 -2.50
N LYS A 35 8.79 -17.63 -3.08
CA LYS A 35 9.10 -19.02 -3.44
C LYS A 35 10.20 -19.15 -4.48
N TYR A 36 10.22 -18.26 -5.48
CA TYR A 36 11.13 -18.36 -6.62
C TYR A 36 12.42 -17.53 -6.48
N PHE A 37 12.41 -16.46 -5.66
CA PHE A 37 13.51 -15.49 -5.59
C PHE A 37 14.08 -15.29 -4.17
N SER A 38 13.70 -16.11 -3.19
CA SER A 38 14.30 -16.03 -1.86
C SER A 38 15.78 -16.44 -1.90
N SER A 39 16.68 -15.52 -1.51
CA SER A 39 18.08 -15.81 -1.20
C SER A 39 18.36 -15.71 0.31
N LYS A 40 19.39 -16.42 0.77
CA LYS A 40 19.92 -16.32 2.15
C LYS A 40 21.16 -15.42 2.24
N ASP A 41 21.60 -14.86 1.11
CA ASP A 41 22.78 -14.01 1.07
C ASP A 41 22.55 -12.75 1.91
N PRO A 42 23.59 -12.24 2.61
CA PRO A 42 23.48 -10.99 3.34
C PRO A 42 23.07 -9.84 2.43
N ILE A 43 22.15 -9.00 2.90
CA ILE A 43 21.70 -7.82 2.17
C ILE A 43 22.81 -6.77 2.20
N GLY A 44 23.38 -6.48 1.04
CA GLY A 44 24.34 -5.40 0.87
C GLY A 44 23.68 -4.03 0.75
N HIS A 45 24.49 -2.98 0.64
CA HIS A 45 24.01 -1.60 0.56
C HIS A 45 23.18 -1.35 -0.70
N LYS A 46 23.61 -1.88 -1.86
CA LYS A 46 22.91 -1.70 -3.15
C LYS A 46 21.54 -2.36 -3.12
N GLU A 47 21.47 -3.55 -2.54
CA GLU A 47 20.25 -4.32 -2.34
C GLU A 47 19.32 -3.58 -1.37
N GLY A 48 19.84 -3.00 -0.29
CA GLY A 48 19.07 -2.16 0.64
C GLY A 48 18.40 -0.96 -0.04
N PHE A 49 19.14 -0.20 -0.86
CA PHE A 49 18.56 0.90 -1.64
C PHE A 49 17.51 0.44 -2.64
N ALA A 50 17.73 -0.71 -3.29
CA ALA A 50 16.77 -1.29 -4.22
C ALA A 50 15.49 -1.73 -3.50
N ILE A 51 15.62 -2.39 -2.34
CA ILE A 51 14.50 -2.83 -1.51
C ILE A 51 13.66 -1.64 -1.06
N ALA A 52 14.29 -0.56 -0.60
CA ALA A 52 13.56 0.64 -0.19
C ALA A 52 12.80 1.26 -1.37
N THR A 53 13.47 1.48 -2.50
CA THR A 53 12.89 2.13 -3.68
C THR A 53 11.76 1.30 -4.29
N LEU A 54 12.01 0.01 -4.56
CA LEU A 54 11.03 -0.89 -5.13
C LEU A 54 9.90 -1.20 -4.14
N GLY A 55 10.21 -1.25 -2.85
CA GLY A 55 9.21 -1.46 -1.79
C GLY A 55 8.11 -0.42 -1.82
N TRP A 56 8.45 0.87 -1.90
CA TRP A 56 7.46 1.95 -2.01
C TRP A 56 6.66 1.90 -3.31
N ILE A 57 7.33 1.69 -4.45
CA ILE A 57 6.68 1.59 -5.76
C ILE A 57 5.68 0.42 -5.79
N LEU A 58 6.10 -0.75 -5.31
CA LEU A 58 5.24 -1.94 -5.26
C LEU A 58 4.12 -1.78 -4.24
N ALA A 59 4.39 -1.19 -3.06
CA ALA A 59 3.36 -0.89 -2.07
C ALA A 59 2.27 -0.01 -2.66
N ALA A 60 2.64 1.07 -3.37
CA ALA A 60 1.71 1.92 -4.10
C ALA A 60 0.92 1.13 -5.17
N GLY A 61 1.62 0.32 -5.97
CA GLY A 61 1.01 -0.51 -7.01
C GLY A 61 -0.03 -1.48 -6.48
N PHE A 62 0.31 -2.25 -5.44
CA PHE A 62 -0.63 -3.18 -4.81
C PHE A 62 -1.72 -2.47 -4.02
N GLY A 63 -1.42 -1.34 -3.36
CA GLY A 63 -2.42 -0.58 -2.63
C GLY A 63 -3.40 0.20 -3.50
N ALA A 64 -3.12 0.33 -4.80
CA ALA A 64 -4.05 0.87 -5.79
C ALA A 64 -5.15 -0.13 -6.16
N LEU A 65 -4.92 -1.44 -5.98
CA LEU A 65 -5.85 -2.49 -6.40
C LEU A 65 -7.25 -2.37 -5.77
N PRO A 66 -7.41 -2.05 -4.46
CA PRO A 66 -8.74 -1.91 -3.88
C PRO A 66 -9.51 -0.75 -4.51
N PHE A 67 -8.85 0.37 -4.80
CA PHE A 67 -9.49 1.51 -5.47
C PHE A 67 -9.87 1.19 -6.92
N LEU A 68 -9.01 0.47 -7.64
CA LEU A 68 -9.25 0.07 -9.02
C LEU A 68 -10.44 -0.91 -9.11
N PHE A 69 -10.42 -1.98 -8.33
CA PHE A 69 -11.47 -3.01 -8.37
C PHE A 69 -12.79 -2.57 -7.73
N ALA A 70 -12.76 -1.59 -6.83
CA ALA A 70 -13.97 -0.96 -6.32
C ALA A 70 -14.62 -0.02 -7.34
N GLY A 71 -13.95 0.29 -8.46
CA GLY A 71 -14.41 1.28 -9.43
C GLY A 71 -14.39 2.70 -8.88
N THR A 72 -13.57 2.97 -7.86
CA THR A 72 -13.42 4.32 -7.27
C THR A 72 -12.84 5.30 -8.28
N PHE A 73 -11.96 4.82 -9.16
CA PHE A 73 -11.33 5.64 -10.19
C PHE A 73 -11.55 5.07 -11.60
N PRO A 74 -11.65 5.93 -12.63
CA PRO A 74 -11.83 5.50 -14.02
C PRO A 74 -10.54 4.94 -14.64
N SER A 75 -9.37 5.29 -14.09
CA SER A 75 -8.07 4.88 -14.60
C SER A 75 -7.19 4.28 -13.51
N PHE A 76 -6.30 3.36 -13.92
CA PHE A 76 -5.26 2.83 -13.03
C PHE A 76 -4.30 3.93 -12.55
N ILE A 77 -4.04 4.94 -13.38
CA ILE A 77 -3.12 6.03 -13.05
C ILE A 77 -3.66 6.82 -11.86
N ASP A 78 -4.96 7.11 -11.82
CA ASP A 78 -5.58 7.83 -10.71
C ASP A 78 -5.56 7.00 -9.43
N ALA A 79 -5.88 5.70 -9.53
CA ALA A 79 -5.79 4.78 -8.40
C ALA A 79 -4.36 4.65 -7.85
N TYR A 80 -3.37 4.58 -8.75
CA TYR A 80 -1.95 4.55 -8.38
C TYR A 80 -1.51 5.86 -7.76
N PHE A 81 -1.94 7.01 -8.29
CA PHE A 81 -1.65 8.32 -7.75
C PHE A 81 -2.20 8.46 -6.32
N GLU A 82 -3.46 8.10 -6.10
CA GLU A 82 -4.08 8.15 -4.78
C GLU A 82 -3.34 7.24 -3.78
N SER A 83 -3.02 6.01 -4.19
CA SER A 83 -2.27 5.04 -3.38
C SER A 83 -0.86 5.54 -3.04
N MET A 84 -0.14 6.06 -4.04
CA MET A 84 1.21 6.61 -3.85
C MET A 84 1.18 7.79 -2.88
N SER A 85 0.28 8.75 -3.11
CA SER A 85 0.09 9.91 -2.23
C SER A 85 -0.22 9.51 -0.79
N GLY A 86 -1.04 8.47 -0.61
CA GLY A 86 -1.33 7.89 0.70
C GLY A 86 -0.08 7.31 1.35
N PHE A 87 0.59 6.34 0.72
CA PHE A 87 1.78 5.70 1.30
C PHE A 87 2.95 6.65 1.55
N THR A 88 3.14 7.67 0.71
CA THR A 88 4.19 8.67 0.93
C THR A 88 3.76 9.78 1.88
N THR A 89 2.55 9.68 2.43
CA THR A 89 1.93 10.67 3.33
C THR A 89 1.85 12.09 2.75
N THR A 90 1.84 12.20 1.41
CA THR A 90 1.73 13.46 0.68
C THR A 90 0.36 14.10 0.89
N GLY A 91 -0.70 13.28 0.94
CA GLY A 91 -2.06 13.76 1.18
C GLY A 91 -2.70 14.54 0.02
N ALA A 92 -2.10 14.51 -1.18
CA ALA A 92 -2.76 14.96 -2.40
C ALA A 92 -3.82 13.95 -2.83
N THR A 93 -4.93 14.41 -3.43
CA THR A 93 -6.02 13.53 -3.85
C THR A 93 -6.53 13.88 -5.24
N VAL A 94 -6.92 12.84 -5.99
CA VAL A 94 -7.67 12.95 -7.25
C VAL A 94 -9.12 12.47 -7.08
N LEU A 95 -9.49 12.04 -5.86
CA LEU A 95 -10.86 11.63 -5.51
C LEU A 95 -11.72 12.85 -5.19
N VAL A 96 -12.51 13.30 -6.17
CA VAL A 96 -13.40 14.46 -6.01
C VAL A 96 -14.80 14.15 -6.58
N PRO A 97 -15.89 14.26 -5.78
CA PRO A 97 -15.92 14.51 -4.34
C PRO A 97 -15.47 13.29 -3.52
N ILE A 98 -15.02 13.55 -2.28
CA ILE A 98 -14.66 12.48 -1.34
C ILE A 98 -15.93 11.85 -0.75
N GLU A 99 -16.95 12.66 -0.51
CA GLU A 99 -18.23 12.22 0.06
C GLU A 99 -18.97 11.26 -0.87
N GLY A 100 -19.69 10.30 -0.29
CA GLY A 100 -20.46 9.30 -1.04
C GLY A 100 -19.67 8.06 -1.47
N ASN A 101 -18.36 8.03 -1.23
CA ASN A 101 -17.57 6.80 -1.38
C ASN A 101 -17.84 5.80 -0.24
N PRO A 102 -17.70 4.49 -0.50
CA PRO A 102 -17.79 3.47 0.54
C PRO A 102 -16.85 3.77 1.71
N TYR A 103 -17.32 3.61 2.94
CA TYR A 103 -16.54 3.87 4.14
C TYR A 103 -15.29 3.00 4.22
N SER A 104 -15.32 1.77 3.71
CA SER A 104 -14.11 0.92 3.65
C SER A 104 -13.04 1.47 2.69
N ILE A 105 -13.43 2.17 1.62
CA ILE A 105 -12.51 2.84 0.71
C ILE A 105 -11.90 4.08 1.38
N LEU A 106 -12.72 4.88 2.06
CA LEU A 106 -12.24 6.02 2.83
C LEU A 106 -11.28 5.57 3.94
N PHE A 107 -11.65 4.51 4.67
CA PHE A 107 -10.78 3.90 5.67
C PHE A 107 -9.49 3.37 5.07
N TRP A 108 -9.53 2.74 3.89
CA TRP A 108 -8.31 2.28 3.21
C TRP A 108 -7.38 3.45 2.88
N ARG A 109 -7.92 4.57 2.39
CA ARG A 109 -7.15 5.78 2.09
C ARG A 109 -6.43 6.33 3.33
N ASP A 110 -7.14 6.45 4.44
CA ASP A 110 -6.54 6.95 5.68
C ASP A 110 -5.55 5.92 6.28
N PHE A 111 -5.83 4.62 6.10
CA PHE A 111 -4.99 3.54 6.60
C PHE A 111 -3.65 3.43 5.86
N ILE A 112 -3.63 3.62 4.53
CA ILE A 112 -2.35 3.63 3.78
C ILE A 112 -1.48 4.83 4.16
N GLN A 113 -2.09 5.95 4.56
CA GLN A 113 -1.35 7.10 5.10
C GLN A 113 -0.75 6.81 6.47
N TRP A 114 -1.50 6.12 7.34
CA TRP A 114 -0.97 5.66 8.62
C TRP A 114 0.18 4.66 8.44
N LEU A 115 0.04 3.69 7.53
CA LEU A 115 1.09 2.73 7.20
C LEU A 115 2.34 3.42 6.64
N GLY A 116 2.15 4.40 5.75
CA GLY A 116 3.22 5.24 5.21
C GLY A 116 4.00 5.96 6.28
N GLY A 117 3.30 6.62 7.21
CA GLY A 117 3.90 7.32 8.34
C GLY A 117 4.70 6.40 9.26
N MET A 118 4.20 5.19 9.53
CA MET A 118 4.97 4.18 10.26
C MET A 118 6.22 3.74 9.48
N GLY A 119 6.09 3.55 8.16
CA GLY A 119 7.18 3.12 7.28
C GLY A 119 8.36 4.09 7.28
N ILE A 120 8.10 5.41 7.19
CA ILE A 120 9.17 6.41 7.21
C ILE A 120 9.87 6.47 8.58
N ILE A 121 9.13 6.34 9.69
CA ILE A 121 9.70 6.32 11.04
C ILE A 121 10.67 5.14 11.20
N VAL A 122 10.24 3.93 10.80
CA VAL A 122 11.09 2.74 10.88
C VAL A 122 12.34 2.90 10.01
N LEU A 123 12.20 3.43 8.80
CA LEU A 123 13.33 3.68 7.91
C LEU A 123 14.34 4.67 8.52
N VAL A 124 13.87 5.77 9.07
CA VAL A 124 14.71 6.79 9.72
C VAL A 124 15.45 6.20 10.91
N VAL A 125 14.76 5.45 11.78
CA VAL A 125 15.38 4.80 12.95
C VAL A 125 16.38 3.71 12.55
N ALA A 126 16.14 2.98 11.46
CA ALA A 126 17.07 1.97 10.97
C ALA A 126 18.34 2.57 10.34
N ILE A 127 18.23 3.73 9.67
CA ILE A 127 19.34 4.38 8.96
C ILE A 127 20.17 5.30 9.88
N LEU A 128 19.55 6.00 10.83
CA LEU A 128 20.21 6.95 11.73
C LEU A 128 21.49 6.40 12.40
N PRO A 129 21.49 5.17 12.97
CA PRO A 129 22.69 4.61 13.60
C PRO A 129 23.85 4.40 12.60
N ALA A 130 23.55 4.09 11.34
CA ALA A 130 24.56 3.85 10.31
C ALA A 130 25.23 5.15 9.80
N LEU A 131 24.59 6.31 10.02
CA LEU A 131 25.09 7.63 9.59
C LEU A 131 25.93 8.35 10.66
N GLY A 132 26.21 7.73 11.81
CA GLY A 132 27.17 8.28 12.79
C GLY A 132 26.57 9.18 13.87
N ALA A 133 25.36 8.87 14.34
CA ALA A 133 24.83 9.39 15.61
C ALA A 133 24.74 8.26 16.64
N GLY A 134 25.90 7.82 17.13
CA GLY A 134 26.09 6.81 18.18
C GLY A 134 27.54 6.79 18.63
#